data_AF-B1ZHU0-F1
#
_entry.id   AF-B1ZHU0-F1
#
_cell.length_a   1.000
_cell.length_b   1.000
_cell.length_c   1.000
_cell.angle_alpha   90.00
_cell.angle_beta   90.00
_cell.angle_gamma   90.00
#
_symmetry.space_group_name_H-M   'P 1'
#
loop_
_entity.id
_entity.type
_entity.pdbx_description
1 polymer ?
#
loop_
_entity_poly.entity_id
_entity_poly.type
_entity_poly.pdbx_seq_one_letter_code
_entity_poly.pdbx_strand_id
1 'polypeptide(L)'
;MGPLPPLEALAHASRLLEAQGFRETARNARGDSRYLARGEGPERLRLSNHARTPKQRRIHPEVMASLVIRAPKTEAQVAALVAAALRDFAGGLARRDARLTAPR
;
A
#
# COMPACT_ATOMS: atom_id res chain seq x y z
N MET A 1 19.99 8.95 -14.02
CA MET A 1 19.17 9.03 -12.79
C MET A 1 19.57 7.90 -11.87
N GLY A 2 20.02 8.21 -10.65
CA GLY A 2 20.46 7.23 -9.66
C GLY A 2 19.31 6.63 -8.85
N PRO A 3 19.58 5.58 -8.05
CA PRO A 3 18.58 5.02 -7.15
C PRO A 3 18.22 6.02 -6.04
N LEU A 4 16.92 6.20 -5.81
CA LEU A 4 16.38 7.00 -4.72
C LEU A 4 16.63 6.29 -3.38
N PRO A 5 17.09 6.99 -2.33
CA PRO A 5 17.05 6.50 -0.96
C PRO A 5 15.65 6.01 -0.57
N PRO A 6 15.51 5.08 0.40
CA PRO A 6 14.21 4.50 0.76
C PRO A 6 13.12 5.54 1.06
N LEU A 7 13.42 6.61 1.78
CA LEU A 7 12.44 7.66 2.11
C LEU A 7 11.96 8.43 0.88
N GLU A 8 12.87 8.75 -0.04
CA GLU A 8 12.53 9.40 -1.31
C GLU A 8 11.74 8.47 -2.22
N ALA A 9 12.10 7.19 -2.26
CA ALA A 9 11.36 6.17 -2.99
C ALA A 9 9.94 5.99 -2.43
N LEU A 10 9.75 6.05 -1.10
CA LEU A 10 8.42 6.05 -0.49
C LEU A 10 7.64 7.33 -0.83
N ALA A 11 8.28 8.51 -0.79
CA ALA A 11 7.62 9.75 -1.18
C ALA A 11 7.20 9.73 -2.66
N HIS A 12 8.05 9.21 -3.55
CA HIS A 12 7.73 9.01 -4.96
C HIS A 12 6.58 8.02 -5.16
N ALA A 13 6.59 6.88 -4.44
CA ALA A 13 5.48 5.93 -4.46
C ALA A 13 4.15 6.56 -3.99
N SER A 14 4.18 7.40 -2.95
CA SER A 14 3.01 8.15 -2.46
C SER A 14 2.41 9.02 -3.57
N ARG A 15 3.25 9.82 -4.25
CA ARG A 15 2.81 10.69 -5.36
C ARG A 15 2.20 9.90 -6.52
N LEU A 16 2.79 8.76 -6.87
CA LEU A 16 2.23 7.89 -7.91
C LEU A 16 0.87 7.32 -7.51
N LEU A 17 0.70 6.94 -6.25
CA LEU A 17 -0.57 6.45 -5.72
C LEU A 17 -1.62 7.57 -5.63
N GLU A 18 -1.22 8.78 -5.25
CA GLU A 18 -2.08 9.97 -5.25
C GLU A 18 -2.63 10.27 -6.66
N ALA A 19 -1.79 10.14 -7.69
CA ALA A 19 -2.23 10.26 -9.08
C ALA A 19 -3.23 9.17 -9.51
N GLN A 20 -3.32 8.06 -8.77
CA GLN A 20 -4.31 6.98 -8.97
C GLN A 20 -5.57 7.17 -8.11
N GLY A 21 -5.72 8.34 -7.47
CA GLY A 21 -6.87 8.69 -6.63
C GLY A 21 -6.76 8.21 -5.19
N PHE A 22 -5.59 7.77 -4.73
CA PHE A 22 -5.38 7.45 -3.33
C PHE A 22 -5.13 8.71 -2.51
N ARG A 23 -5.59 8.73 -1.26
CA ARG A 23 -5.34 9.81 -0.29
C ARG A 23 -4.81 9.25 1.01
N GLU A 24 -3.83 9.92 1.60
CA GLU A 24 -3.32 9.54 2.93
C GLU A 24 -4.39 9.80 3.99
N THR A 25 -4.74 8.75 4.72
CA THR A 25 -5.78 8.81 5.76
C THR A 25 -5.23 8.58 7.15
N ALA A 26 -4.04 7.97 7.26
CA ALA A 26 -3.33 7.84 8.51
C ALA A 26 -1.82 7.66 8.27
N ARG A 27 -1.03 8.12 9.23
CA ARG A 27 0.41 7.90 9.28
C ARG A 27 0.82 7.45 10.66
N ASN A 28 1.69 6.45 10.73
CA ASN A 28 2.32 6.09 12.00
C ASN A 28 3.58 6.92 12.19
N ALA A 29 3.62 7.71 13.27
CA ALA A 29 4.77 8.54 13.63
C ALA A 29 6.05 7.71 13.92
N ARG A 30 5.92 6.44 14.31
CA ARG A 30 7.05 5.57 14.72
C ARG A 30 7.63 4.66 13.64
N GLY A 31 7.02 4.53 12.45
CA GLY A 31 7.35 3.41 11.55
C GLY A 31 7.13 3.64 10.07
N ASP A 32 7.23 4.89 9.61
CA ASP A 32 7.12 5.34 8.21
C ASP A 32 6.00 4.67 7.42
N SER A 33 4.92 4.30 8.12
CA SER A 33 3.79 3.59 7.54
C SER A 33 2.73 4.63 7.21
N ARG A 34 2.42 4.77 5.93
CA ARG A 34 1.31 5.57 5.42
C ARG A 34 0.19 4.63 5.03
N TYR A 35 -1.02 4.98 5.41
CA TYR A 35 -2.23 4.29 5.02
C TYR A 35 -2.98 5.17 4.05
N LEU A 36 -3.20 4.64 2.86
CA LEU A 36 -3.79 5.33 1.73
C LEU A 36 -5.13 4.69 1.42
N ALA A 37 -6.18 5.48 1.21
CA ALA A 37 -7.46 4.97 0.74
C ALA A 37 -7.83 5.51 -0.62
N ARG A 38 -8.63 4.73 -1.35
CA ARG A 38 -9.25 5.11 -2.61
C ARG A 38 -10.75 5.21 -2.38
N GLY A 39 -11.25 6.42 -2.19
CA GLY A 39 -12.63 6.70 -1.78
C GLY A 39 -12.86 6.62 -0.27
N GLU A 40 -14.13 6.57 0.14
CA GLU A 40 -14.58 6.64 1.55
C GLU A 40 -14.62 5.27 2.26
N GLY A 41 -14.31 4.18 1.54
CA GLY A 41 -14.31 2.83 2.08
C GLY A 41 -13.26 2.60 3.18
N PRO A 42 -13.45 1.58 4.03
CA PRO A 42 -12.47 1.25 5.05
C PRO A 42 -11.16 0.69 4.47
N GLU A 43 -11.15 0.29 3.18
CA GLU A 43 -10.04 -0.41 2.55
C GLU A 43 -8.80 0.47 2.37
N ARG A 44 -7.66 -0.01 2.85
CA ARG A 44 -6.39 0.72 2.85
C ARG A 44 -5.33 -0.01 2.02
N LEU A 45 -4.53 0.78 1.31
CA LEU A 45 -3.21 0.39 0.82
C LEU A 45 -2.18 0.93 1.79
N ARG A 46 -1.32 0.05 2.30
CA ARG A 46 -0.24 0.44 3.21
C ARG A 46 1.05 0.65 2.43
N LEU A 47 1.71 1.77 2.65
CA LEU A 47 3.05 2.07 2.16
C LEU A 47 4.01 2.14 3.36
N SER A 48 5.14 1.43 3.33
CA SER A 48 6.10 1.39 4.45
C SER A 48 7.49 0.95 4.03
N ASN A 49 8.48 1.13 4.90
CA ASN A 49 9.82 0.54 4.83
C ASN A 49 9.92 -0.87 5.46
N HIS A 50 8.87 -1.36 6.15
CA HIS A 50 8.90 -2.68 6.80
C HIS A 50 7.69 -3.56 6.46
N ALA A 51 7.95 -4.87 6.38
CA ALA A 51 6.93 -5.88 6.13
C ALA A 51 6.08 -6.15 7.38
N ARG A 52 4.78 -6.44 7.16
CA ARG A 52 3.88 -6.87 8.25
C ARG A 52 4.15 -8.33 8.63
N THR A 53 4.19 -8.60 9.93
CA THR A 53 4.19 -9.97 10.47
C THR A 53 2.85 -10.67 10.22
N PRO A 54 2.77 -12.02 10.25
CA PRO A 54 1.50 -12.73 10.10
C PRO A 54 0.43 -12.29 11.11
N LYS A 55 0.83 -12.03 12.37
CA LYS A 55 -0.07 -11.49 13.41
C LYS A 55 -0.63 -10.12 13.00
N GLN A 56 0.22 -9.21 12.53
CA GLN A 56 -0.21 -7.88 12.06
C GLN A 56 -1.15 -7.95 10.85
N ARG A 57 -0.97 -8.94 9.96
CA ARG A 57 -1.87 -9.11 8.81
C ARG A 57 -3.28 -9.52 9.24
N ARG A 58 -3.42 -10.34 10.29
CA ARG A 58 -4.72 -10.80 10.81
C ARG A 58 -5.52 -9.69 11.48
N ILE A 59 -4.86 -8.81 12.22
CA ILE A 59 -5.52 -7.73 12.98
C ILE A 59 -5.80 -6.46 12.15
N HIS A 60 -5.29 -6.39 10.92
CA HIS A 60 -5.52 -5.29 9.98
C HIS A 60 -6.23 -5.79 8.71
N PRO A 61 -7.46 -6.33 8.83
CA PRO A 61 -8.23 -6.85 7.70
C PRO A 61 -8.62 -5.78 6.69
N GLU A 62 -8.60 -4.51 7.07
CA GLU A 62 -8.85 -3.36 6.21
C GLU A 62 -7.73 -3.11 5.19
N VAL A 63 -6.52 -3.62 5.44
CA VAL A 63 -5.37 -3.39 4.55
C VAL A 63 -5.31 -4.44 3.46
N MET A 64 -5.77 -4.07 2.26
CA MET A 64 -5.87 -4.95 1.09
C MET A 64 -4.51 -5.28 0.46
N ALA A 65 -3.58 -4.32 0.48
CA ALA A 65 -2.23 -4.47 -0.08
C ALA A 65 -1.19 -3.73 0.76
N SER A 66 0.07 -4.16 0.64
CA SER A 66 1.19 -3.52 1.32
C SER A 66 2.38 -3.36 0.38
N LEU A 67 2.70 -2.12 0.04
CA LEU A 67 3.91 -1.77 -0.70
C LEU A 67 5.04 -1.52 0.31
N VAL A 68 6.14 -2.26 0.17
CA VAL A 68 7.30 -2.16 1.08
C VAL A 68 8.56 -1.75 0.31
N ILE A 69 9.16 -0.60 0.67
CA ILE A 69 10.45 -0.13 0.11
C ILE A 69 11.46 0.05 1.24
N ARG A 70 12.38 -0.91 1.37
CA ARG A 70 13.41 -0.94 2.44
C ARG A 70 14.84 -0.67 1.96
N ALA A 71 15.03 -0.58 0.66
CA ALA A 71 16.33 -0.43 0.02
C ALA A 71 16.20 0.60 -1.12
N PRO A 72 17.30 1.22 -1.56
CA PRO A 72 17.25 2.18 -2.65
C PRO A 72 16.60 1.59 -3.91
N LYS A 73 15.82 2.42 -4.62
CA LYS A 73 15.09 2.02 -5.84
C LYS A 73 15.18 3.12 -6.88
N THR A 74 15.34 2.74 -8.15
CA THR A 74 15.14 3.68 -9.25
C THR A 74 13.66 4.03 -9.38
N GLU A 75 13.35 5.18 -9.98
CA GLU A 75 11.97 5.58 -10.27
C GLU A 75 11.18 4.51 -11.02
N ALA A 76 11.79 3.91 -12.05
CA ALA A 76 11.18 2.81 -12.81
C ALA A 76 10.86 1.58 -11.93
N GLN A 77 11.74 1.24 -10.98
CA GLN A 77 11.47 0.17 -10.02
C GLN A 77 10.34 0.53 -9.07
N VAL A 78 10.26 1.79 -8.61
CA VAL A 78 9.15 2.25 -7.77
C VAL A 78 7.84 2.19 -8.55
N ALA A 79 7.80 2.65 -9.80
CA ALA A 79 6.61 2.57 -10.66
C ALA A 79 6.13 1.13 -10.85
N ALA A 80 7.05 0.18 -11.08
CA ALA A 80 6.70 -1.24 -11.18
C ALA A 80 6.14 -1.81 -9.87
N LEU A 81 6.69 -1.42 -8.72
CA LEU A 81 6.17 -1.80 -7.39
C LEU A 81 4.78 -1.20 -7.13
N VAL A 82 4.54 0.05 -7.53
CA VAL A 82 3.22 0.69 -7.45
C VAL A 82 2.21 -0.07 -8.30
N ALA A 83 2.55 -0.39 -9.55
CA ALA A 83 1.68 -1.15 -10.44
C ALA A 83 1.33 -2.54 -9.87
N ALA A 84 2.30 -3.24 -9.26
CA ALA A 84 2.04 -4.49 -8.57
C ALA A 84 1.10 -4.31 -7.36
N ALA A 85 1.35 -3.31 -6.52
CA ALA A 85 0.51 -3.03 -5.35
C ALA A 85 -0.94 -2.66 -5.72
N LEU A 86 -1.16 -1.99 -6.85
CA LEU A 86 -2.50 -1.69 -7.36
C LEU A 86 -3.25 -2.95 -7.78
N ARG A 87 -2.58 -3.91 -8.45
CA ARG A 87 -3.16 -5.22 -8.77
C ARG A 87 -3.50 -6.00 -7.51
N ASP A 88 -2.59 -6.03 -6.54
CA ASP A 88 -2.82 -6.70 -5.25
C ASP A 88 -4.00 -6.08 -4.48
N PHE A 89 -4.12 -4.75 -4.52
CA PHE A 89 -5.21 -4.01 -3.90
C PHE A 89 -6.56 -4.39 -4.54
N ALA A 90 -6.64 -4.36 -5.87
CA ALA A 90 -7.84 -4.79 -6.60
C ALA A 90 -8.22 -6.24 -6.30
N GLY A 91 -7.23 -7.15 -6.27
CA GLY A 91 -7.46 -8.53 -5.86
C GLY A 91 -7.91 -8.67 -4.40
N GLY A 92 -7.43 -7.80 -3.51
CA GLY A 92 -7.88 -7.71 -2.11
C GLY A 92 -9.34 -7.32 -1.98
N LEU A 93 -9.77 -6.30 -2.74
CA LEU A 93 -11.17 -5.86 -2.83
C LEU A 93 -12.05 -7.01 -3.31
N ALA A 94 -11.73 -7.63 -4.44
CA ALA A 94 -12.52 -8.74 -4.98
C ALA A 94 -12.67 -9.90 -3.98
N ARG A 95 -11.61 -10.25 -3.25
CA ARG A 95 -11.67 -11.29 -2.20
C ARG A 95 -12.53 -10.88 -1.01
N ARG A 96 -12.57 -9.59 -0.66
CA ARG A 96 -13.43 -9.07 0.41
C ARG A 96 -14.89 -9.11 -0.02
N ASP A 97 -15.20 -8.66 -1.23
CA ASP A 97 -16.55 -8.65 -1.78
C ASP A 97 -17.11 -10.07 -1.91
N ALA A 98 -16.29 -11.02 -2.37
CA ALA A 98 -16.64 -12.44 -2.41
C ALA A 98 -16.96 -13.01 -1.02
N ARG A 99 -16.23 -12.59 0.03
CA ARG A 99 -16.54 -13.01 1.42
C ARG A 99 -17.82 -12.40 1.97
N LEU A 100 -18.17 -11.18 1.54
CA LEU A 100 -19.40 -10.51 1.98
C LEU A 100 -20.64 -11.06 1.29
N THR A 101 -20.49 -11.60 0.08
CA THR A 101 -21.59 -12.13 -0.76
C THR A 101 -21.77 -13.65 -0.64
N ALA A 102 -20.82 -14.37 -0.04
CA ALA A 102 -20.94 -15.80 0.18
C ALA A 102 -22.05 -16.13 1.20
N PRO A 103 -22.92 -17.12 0.92
CA PRO A 103 -23.92 -17.58 1.89
C PRO A 103 -23.22 -18.12 3.14
N ARG A 104 -23.73 -17.73 4.30
CA ARG A 104 -23.25 -18.18 5.62
C ARG A 104 -23.64 -19.60 5.93
#